data_AF-A0A5C5XBB7-F1
#
_entry.id   AF-A0A5C5XBB7-F1
#
_cell.length_a   1.000
_cell.length_b   1.000
_cell.length_c   1.000
_cell.angle_alpha   90.00
_cell.angle_beta   90.00
_cell.angle_gamma   90.00
#
_symmetry.space_group_name_H-M   'P 1'
#
loop_
_entity.id
_entity.type
_entity.pdbx_description
1 polymer ?
#
loop_
_entity_poly.entity_id
_entity_poly.type
_entity_poly.pdbx_seq_one_letter_code
_entity_poly.pdbx_strand_id
1 'polypeptide(L)'
;MTPQHDSMAEQLREDDSSDDIWDHEAQLSHMDDTAGYVCDHCGEEIVIPVDLAGGEMQTYVEDCPVCCSPNVIHVHVDNERVDVRAEPE
;
A
#
# COMPACT_ATOMS: atom_id res chain seq x y z
N MET A 1 -48.51 5.24 48.32
CA MET A 1 -48.63 5.25 46.85
C MET A 1 -47.94 6.53 46.38
N THR A 2 -46.72 6.58 45.88
CA THR A 2 -45.65 5.64 45.49
C THR A 2 -44.33 6.37 45.85
N PRO A 3 -43.23 5.64 46.09
CA PRO A 3 -42.14 6.16 46.92
C PRO A 3 -41.21 7.12 46.16
N GLN A 4 -40.73 8.11 46.90
CA GLN A 4 -39.64 9.01 46.55
C GLN A 4 -38.30 8.26 46.55
N HIS A 5 -37.49 8.60 45.54
CA HIS A 5 -36.06 8.91 45.66
C HIS A 5 -35.12 7.82 46.20
N ASP A 6 -34.44 7.18 45.25
CA ASP A 6 -32.99 7.29 45.10
C ASP A 6 -32.16 7.44 46.39
N SER A 7 -31.55 6.34 46.84
CA SER A 7 -30.19 6.38 47.41
C SER A 7 -29.58 4.98 47.52
N MET A 8 -28.57 4.82 46.67
CA MET A 8 -27.21 4.40 47.04
C MET A 8 -26.93 2.94 47.35
N ALA A 9 -25.92 2.49 46.60
CA ALA A 9 -24.75 1.75 47.06
C ALA A 9 -24.72 0.24 46.76
N GLU A 10 -23.86 -0.06 45.78
CA GLU A 10 -22.89 -1.16 45.81
C GLU A 10 -23.40 -2.56 45.45
N GLN A 11 -23.19 -2.90 44.17
CA GLN A 11 -22.56 -4.18 43.79
C GLN A 11 -21.96 -4.11 42.38
N LEU A 12 -20.68 -3.73 42.39
CA LEU A 12 -19.63 -3.92 41.38
C LEU A 12 -19.83 -5.15 40.47
N ARG A 13 -19.75 -4.93 39.15
CA ARG A 13 -18.71 -5.54 38.29
C ARG A 13 -18.32 -4.55 37.22
N GLU A 14 -17.06 -4.14 37.27
CA GLU A 14 -16.32 -3.56 36.16
C GLU A 14 -16.24 -4.65 35.07
N ASP A 15 -17.11 -4.57 34.06
CA ASP A 15 -16.78 -5.10 32.74
C ASP A 15 -16.07 -3.96 31.99
N ASP A 16 -14.82 -3.82 32.39
CA ASP A 16 -13.69 -3.26 31.66
C ASP A 16 -13.52 -4.02 30.34
N SER A 17 -13.03 -3.32 29.31
CA SER A 17 -12.76 -3.80 27.94
C SER A 17 -14.00 -3.84 27.03
N SER A 18 -14.12 -3.05 25.97
CA SER A 18 -13.04 -2.45 25.19
C SER A 18 -13.61 -1.33 24.32
N ASP A 19 -13.25 -0.09 24.67
CA ASP A 19 -12.56 0.78 23.73
C ASP A 19 -11.67 -0.08 22.80
N ASP A 20 -11.96 -0.10 21.50
CA ASP A 20 -10.95 -0.16 20.42
C ASP A 20 -11.68 -0.01 19.08
N ILE A 21 -12.07 1.24 18.87
CA ILE A 21 -12.20 1.86 17.56
C ILE A 21 -10.82 1.74 16.87
N TRP A 22 -10.78 1.05 15.72
CA TRP A 22 -9.65 0.99 14.76
C TRP A 22 -8.34 0.34 15.23
N ASP A 23 -8.14 -0.96 15.01
CA ASP A 23 -6.79 -1.56 15.09
C ASP A 23 -6.56 -2.82 14.22
N HIS A 24 -7.15 -2.87 13.02
CA HIS A 24 -6.82 -3.89 12.00
C HIS A 24 -6.29 -3.27 10.70
N GLU A 25 -5.59 -2.14 10.76
CA GLU A 25 -5.05 -1.47 9.56
C GLU A 25 -3.55 -1.15 9.61
N ALA A 26 -2.78 -1.77 10.50
CA ALA A 26 -1.34 -1.55 10.50
C ALA A 26 -0.59 -2.83 10.82
N GLN A 27 -0.12 -3.53 9.78
CA GLN A 27 1.21 -4.17 9.71
C GLN A 27 1.39 -4.97 8.41
N LEU A 28 1.11 -4.35 7.27
CA LEU A 28 1.87 -4.69 6.06
C LEU A 28 2.99 -3.67 5.99
N SER A 29 4.14 -4.04 6.55
CA SER A 29 5.41 -3.37 6.31
C SER A 29 5.64 -3.33 4.80
N HIS A 30 5.21 -2.26 4.16
CA HIS A 30 5.42 -2.05 2.73
C HIS A 30 6.92 -1.89 2.53
N MET A 31 7.57 -2.94 2.04
CA MET A 31 8.70 -2.71 1.14
C MET A 31 8.12 -1.87 0.00
N ASP A 32 8.74 -0.72 -0.30
CA ASP A 32 8.33 0.11 -1.43
C ASP A 32 8.55 -0.71 -2.72
N ASP A 33 7.49 -1.39 -3.16
CA ASP A 33 7.40 -2.19 -4.37
C ASP A 33 7.03 -1.30 -5.56
N THR A 34 7.47 -0.04 -5.53
CA THR A 34 7.23 0.91 -6.62
C THR A 34 8.54 1.44 -7.15
N ALA A 35 8.57 1.72 -8.45
CA ALA A 35 9.74 2.28 -9.12
C ALA A 35 9.31 3.26 -10.21
N GLY A 36 10.18 4.22 -10.54
CA GLY A 36 9.91 5.28 -11.50
C GLY A 36 10.76 5.20 -12.76
N TYR A 37 10.20 5.60 -13.90
CA TYR A 37 10.93 5.86 -15.15
C TYR A 37 10.38 7.11 -15.84
N VAL A 38 11.18 7.73 -16.72
CA VAL A 38 10.70 8.85 -17.56
C VAL A 38 10.32 8.29 -18.93
N CYS A 39 9.10 8.57 -19.38
CA CYS A 39 8.66 8.12 -20.71
C CYS A 39 9.36 8.91 -21.82
N ASP A 40 10.05 8.23 -22.72
CA ASP A 40 10.77 8.86 -23.84
C ASP A 40 9.83 9.51 -24.88
N HIS A 41 8.54 9.17 -24.87
CA HIS A 41 7.58 9.71 -25.83
C HIS A 41 6.94 11.03 -25.37
N CYS A 42 6.50 11.11 -24.09
CA CYS A 42 5.81 12.28 -23.56
C CYS A 42 6.64 13.09 -22.54
N GLY A 43 7.71 12.51 -22.00
CA GLY A 43 8.57 13.15 -20.99
C GLY A 43 8.02 13.12 -19.57
N GLU A 44 6.89 12.45 -19.31
CA GLU A 44 6.32 12.35 -17.96
C GLU A 44 7.06 11.32 -17.10
N GLU A 45 7.17 11.60 -15.81
CA GLU A 45 7.67 10.65 -14.81
C GLU A 45 6.54 9.66 -14.43
N ILE A 46 6.74 8.40 -14.79
CA ILE A 46 5.78 7.31 -14.55
C ILE A 46 6.27 6.49 -13.36
N VAL A 47 5.39 6.28 -12.38
CA VAL A 47 5.63 5.36 -11.26
C VAL A 47 4.79 4.11 -11.47
N ILE A 48 5.45 2.95 -11.43
CA ILE A 48 4.82 1.64 -11.63
C ILE A 48 4.99 0.76 -10.39
N PRO A 49 4.01 -0.11 -10.09
CA PRO A 49 4.19 -1.19 -9.14
C PRO A 49 5.13 -2.26 -9.72
N VAL A 50 5.88 -2.92 -8.83
CA VAL A 50 6.90 -3.91 -9.14
C VAL A 50 6.49 -5.22 -8.52
N ASP A 51 6.19 -6.22 -9.35
CA ASP A 51 5.86 -7.55 -8.87
C ASP A 51 7.10 -8.30 -8.40
N LEU A 52 7.37 -8.31 -7.10
CA LEU A 52 8.50 -9.04 -6.52
C LEU A 52 8.38 -10.58 -6.69
N ALA A 53 7.19 -11.11 -7.01
CA ALA A 53 7.01 -12.54 -7.28
C ALA A 53 7.50 -12.96 -8.68
N GLY A 54 7.72 -12.01 -9.60
CA GLY A 54 8.19 -12.27 -10.96
C GLY A 54 9.68 -12.65 -11.08
N GLY A 55 10.42 -12.63 -9.97
CA GLY A 55 11.84 -12.97 -9.90
C GLY A 55 12.76 -11.74 -9.98
N GLU A 56 14.07 -11.99 -9.90
CA GLU A 56 15.11 -10.94 -9.82
C GLU A 56 15.23 -10.11 -11.10
N MET A 57 14.97 -10.72 -12.26
CA MET A 57 15.05 -10.05 -13.56
C MET A 57 13.76 -10.29 -14.33
N GLN A 58 13.10 -9.19 -14.68
CA GLN A 58 11.81 -9.22 -15.36
C GLN A 58 11.86 -8.28 -16.56
N THR A 59 11.12 -8.63 -17.61
CA THR A 59 10.94 -7.79 -18.78
C THR A 59 9.52 -7.97 -19.30
N TYR A 60 8.80 -6.86 -19.41
CA TYR A 60 7.42 -6.84 -19.88
C TYR A 60 7.14 -5.53 -20.63
N VAL A 61 6.03 -5.50 -21.37
CA VAL A 61 5.59 -4.29 -22.08
C VAL A 61 4.44 -3.66 -21.32
N GLU A 62 4.52 -2.36 -21.09
CA GLU A 62 3.46 -1.56 -20.47
C GLU A 62 3.25 -0.24 -21.23
N ASP A 63 1.99 0.14 -21.43
CA ASP A 63 1.63 1.40 -22.07
C ASP A 63 1.80 2.56 -21.09
N CYS A 64 2.41 3.66 -21.54
CA CYS A 64 2.48 4.88 -20.74
C CYS A 64 1.07 5.39 -20.41
N PRO A 65 0.70 5.59 -19.13
CA PRO A 65 -0.67 5.97 -18.75
C PRO A 65 -1.06 7.40 -19.21
N VAL A 66 -0.08 8.16 -19.70
CA VAL A 66 -0.25 9.55 -20.14
C VAL A 66 -0.43 9.66 -21.64
N CYS A 67 0.38 8.93 -22.43
CA CYS A 67 0.41 9.04 -23.89
C CYS A 67 0.08 7.75 -24.64
N CYS A 68 -0.19 6.65 -23.93
CA CYS A 68 -0.52 5.34 -24.48
C CYS A 68 0.54 4.75 -25.42
N SER A 69 1.78 5.23 -25.36
CA SER A 69 2.89 4.62 -26.10
C SER A 69 3.43 3.41 -25.33
N PRO A 70 3.61 2.26 -25.99
CA PRO A 70 4.16 1.07 -25.36
C PRO A 70 5.64 1.29 -25.00
N ASN A 71 6.03 0.82 -23.81
CA ASN A 71 7.41 0.80 -23.36
C ASN A 71 7.76 -0.62 -22.91
N VAL A 72 8.94 -1.10 -23.31
CA VAL A 72 9.56 -2.29 -22.74
C VAL A 72 10.17 -1.90 -21.39
N ILE A 73 9.63 -2.44 -20.32
CA ILE A 73 10.07 -2.22 -18.95
C ILE A 73 11.02 -3.35 -18.55
N HIS A 74 12.21 -2.98 -18.11
CA HIS A 74 13.20 -3.88 -17.51
C HIS A 74 13.27 -3.62 -16.02
N VAL A 75 13.01 -4.65 -15.23
CA VAL A 75 13.09 -4.60 -13.77
C VAL A 75 14.22 -5.50 -13.29
N HIS A 76 15.07 -4.97 -12.43
CA HIS A 76 16.09 -5.72 -11.71
C HIS A 76 15.96 -5.52 -10.21
N VAL A 77 15.74 -6.60 -9.48
CA VAL A 77 15.59 -6.62 -8.02
C VAL A 77 16.85 -7.21 -7.41
N ASP A 78 17.54 -6.44 -6.56
CA ASP A 78 18.76 -6.85 -5.87
C ASP A 78 18.72 -6.40 -4.40
N ASN A 79 18.78 -7.36 -3.46
CA ASN A 79 18.92 -7.12 -2.02
C ASN A 79 18.12 -5.90 -1.50
N GLU A 80 16.80 -5.89 -1.76
CA GLU A 80 15.83 -4.85 -1.37
C GLU A 80 15.85 -3.56 -2.21
N ARG A 81 16.68 -3.48 -3.26
CA ARG A 81 16.68 -2.40 -4.24
C ARG A 81 15.99 -2.84 -5.52
N VAL A 82 15.15 -1.96 -6.05
CA VAL A 82 14.60 -2.10 -7.41
C VAL A 82 15.25 -1.09 -8.34
N ASP A 83 15.75 -1.55 -9.49
CA ASP A 83 16.18 -0.73 -10.62
C ASP A 83 15.19 -0.95 -11.77
N VAL A 84 14.64 0.14 -12.31
CA VAL A 84 13.74 0.09 -13.47
C VAL A 84 14.32 0.92 -14.60
N ARG A 85 14.24 0.38 -15.82
CA ARG A 85 14.52 1.10 -17.05
C ARG A 85 13.41 0.84 -18.05
N ALA A 86 13.09 1.85 -18.83
CA ALA A 86 12.12 1.75 -19.91
C ALA A 86 12.81 2.06 -21.24
N GLU A 87 12.46 1.32 -22.27
CA GLU A 87 12.84 1.58 -23.66
C GLU A 87 11.57 1.63 -24.51
N PRO A 88 11.47 2.53 -25.50
CA PRO A 88 10.35 2.52 -26.44
C PRO A 88 10.36 1.24 -27.28
N GLU A 89 9.18 0.63 -27.49
CA GLU A 89 9.02 -0.55 -28.36
C GLU A 89 9.11 -0.20 -29.86
#